data_AF-A0A925SL49-F1
#
_entry.id   AF-A0A925SL49-F1
#
_cell.length_a   1.000
_cell.length_b   1.000
_cell.length_c   1.000
_cell.angle_alpha   90.00
_cell.angle_beta   90.00
_cell.angle_gamma   90.00
#
_symmetry.space_group_name_H-M   'P 1'
#
loop_
_entity.id
_entity.type
_entity.pdbx_description
1 polymer ?
#
loop_
_entity_poly.entity_id
_entity_poly.type
_entity_poly.pdbx_seq_one_letter_code
_entity_poly.pdbx_strand_id
1 'polypeptide(L)'
;MMTVGMIGFLQPWVLAALAALPAIWWLLRLTPPSPQLVVFPPTRLLKDLKTTEETPAHSPWWLTALRMLLAALLILALARPVLNPDRQSFTGSGPLLIVIDNGWASAAHWAERREAIEGAIDRAASDGRTIMLAPTAPGQPVSDPLSPDQARERVGGLSPEPYAPDRTALAATLEKELAGKTDYSVLWLSDGLDYGDGEAFAGTLAKLAGSTGSFAV
;
A
#
# COMPACT_ATOMS: atom_id res chain seq x y z
N MET A 1 -12.51 -1.89 4.92
CA MET A 1 -11.78 -2.46 3.77
C MET A 1 -12.75 -3.32 2.98
N MET A 2 -12.73 -3.27 1.66
CA MET A 2 -13.56 -4.13 0.80
C MET A 2 -12.65 -4.92 -0.11
N THR A 3 -12.83 -6.23 -0.19
CA THR A 3 -12.03 -7.13 -1.03
C THR A 3 -12.89 -7.67 -2.16
N VAL A 4 -12.34 -7.69 -3.37
CA VAL A 4 -12.97 -8.24 -4.58
C VAL A 4 -11.95 -9.18 -5.21
N GLY A 5 -12.08 -10.48 -4.94
CA GLY A 5 -11.09 -11.48 -5.34
C GLY A 5 -9.72 -11.20 -4.71
N MET A 6 -8.66 -11.17 -5.53
CA MET A 6 -7.29 -10.90 -5.09
C MET A 6 -6.98 -9.41 -4.87
N ILE A 7 -7.91 -8.49 -5.16
CA ILE A 7 -7.70 -7.04 -5.04
C ILE A 7 -8.49 -6.52 -3.84
N GLY A 8 -7.80 -5.85 -2.91
CA GLY A 8 -8.40 -5.12 -1.79
C GLY A 8 -8.42 -3.62 -2.03
N PHE A 9 -9.47 -2.95 -1.57
CA PHE A 9 -9.58 -1.49 -1.55
C PHE A 9 -9.56 -1.00 -0.11
N LEU A 10 -8.55 -0.19 0.21
CA LEU A 10 -8.40 0.41 1.54
C LEU A 10 -9.50 1.45 1.80
N GLN A 11 -9.89 2.22 0.78
CA GLN A 11 -10.93 3.26 0.87
C GLN A 11 -12.10 2.96 -0.08
N PRO A 12 -12.97 1.98 0.23
CA PRO A 12 -13.99 1.51 -0.71
C PRO A 12 -15.10 2.54 -1.00
N TRP A 13 -15.32 3.51 -0.11
CA TRP A 13 -16.25 4.62 -0.33
C TRP A 13 -15.86 5.50 -1.53
N VAL A 14 -14.57 5.57 -1.87
CA VAL A 14 -14.09 6.31 -3.06
C VAL A 14 -14.61 5.66 -4.34
N LEU A 15 -14.82 4.33 -4.37
CA LEU A 15 -15.40 3.65 -5.52
C LEU A 15 -16.83 4.10 -5.82
N ALA A 16 -17.57 4.61 -4.82
CA ALA A 16 -18.88 5.21 -5.06
C ALA A 16 -18.80 6.44 -5.99
N ALA A 17 -17.65 7.11 -6.08
CA ALA A 17 -17.43 8.20 -7.03
C ALA A 17 -17.46 7.72 -8.49
N LEU A 18 -17.26 6.42 -8.77
CA LEU A 18 -17.48 5.87 -10.11
C LEU A 18 -18.94 6.05 -10.56
N ALA A 19 -19.90 6.07 -9.64
CA ALA A 19 -21.30 6.36 -9.94
C ALA A 19 -21.53 7.83 -10.35
N ALA A 20 -20.58 8.74 -10.07
CA ALA A 20 -20.64 10.13 -10.53
C ALA A 20 -20.07 10.32 -11.94
N LEU A 21 -19.46 9.29 -12.56
CA LEU A 21 -18.94 9.37 -13.93
C LEU A 21 -20.00 9.81 -14.96
N PRO A 22 -21.26 9.34 -14.94
CA PRO A 22 -22.29 9.84 -15.84
C PRO A 22 -22.58 11.34 -15.68
N ALA A 23 -22.53 11.86 -14.45
CA ALA A 23 -22.70 13.28 -14.18
C ALA A 23 -21.50 14.10 -14.70
N ILE A 24 -20.28 13.59 -14.54
CA ILE A 24 -19.05 14.18 -15.12
C ILE A 24 -19.14 14.18 -16.65
N TRP A 25 -19.58 13.08 -17.25
CA TRP A 25 -19.80 13.00 -18.70
C TRP A 25 -20.80 14.05 -19.18
N TRP A 26 -21.91 14.23 -18.45
CA TRP A 26 -22.91 15.23 -18.78
C TRP A 26 -22.36 16.66 -18.68
N LEU A 27 -21.59 16.96 -17.62
CA LEU A 27 -20.92 18.24 -17.43
C LEU A 27 -19.89 18.54 -18.53
N LEU A 28 -19.09 17.54 -18.91
CA LEU A 28 -18.10 17.66 -19.99
C LEU A 28 -18.75 17.82 -21.37
N ARG A 29 -20.03 17.47 -21.51
CA ARG A 29 -20.82 17.59 -22.74
C ARG A 29 -21.59 18.91 -22.80
N LEU A 30 -21.27 19.89 -21.96
CA LEU A 30 -21.75 21.26 -22.12
C LEU A 30 -21.14 21.87 -23.39
N THR A 31 -21.75 21.56 -24.53
CA THR A 31 -21.52 22.26 -25.79
C THR A 31 -21.94 23.73 -25.60
N PRO A 32 -21.12 24.69 -26.04
CA PRO A 32 -21.48 26.10 -25.96
C PRO A 32 -22.84 26.35 -26.63
N PRO A 33 -23.63 27.31 -26.13
CA PRO A 33 -24.92 27.66 -26.75
C PRO A 33 -24.71 28.00 -28.22
N SER A 34 -25.66 27.60 -29.06
CA SER A 34 -25.60 27.83 -30.50
C SER A 34 -25.35 29.32 -30.79
N PRO A 35 -24.46 29.65 -31.75
CA PRO A 35 -24.15 31.04 -32.07
C PRO A 35 -25.41 31.82 -32.45
N GLN A 36 -25.53 33.05 -31.94
CA GLN A 36 -26.66 33.92 -32.26
C GLN A 36 -26.52 34.45 -33.69
N LEU A 37 -27.56 34.23 -34.50
CA LEU A 37 -27.60 34.76 -35.87
C LEU A 37 -27.97 36.24 -35.82
N VAL A 38 -27.01 37.11 -36.14
CA VAL A 38 -27.23 38.55 -36.26
C VAL A 38 -27.32 38.92 -37.73
N VAL A 39 -28.33 39.72 -38.10
CA VAL A 39 -28.48 40.21 -39.47
C VAL A 39 -27.34 41.18 -39.76
N PHE A 40 -26.40 40.78 -40.63
CA PHE A 40 -25.28 41.62 -41.06
C PHE A 40 -25.62 42.30 -42.39
N PRO A 41 -25.98 43.61 -42.40
CA PRO A 41 -26.56 44.27 -43.58
C PRO A 41 -25.67 44.32 -44.84
N PRO A 42 -24.32 44.46 -44.77
CA PRO A 42 -23.49 44.53 -45.97
C PRO A 42 -23.06 43.14 -46.45
N THR A 43 -24.01 42.27 -46.81
CA THR A 43 -23.73 40.94 -47.38
C THR A 43 -23.01 40.98 -48.73
N ARG A 44 -23.04 42.13 -49.42
CA ARG A 44 -22.32 42.34 -50.70
C ARG A 44 -20.79 42.34 -50.55
N LEU A 45 -20.24 42.70 -49.39
CA LEU A 45 -18.78 42.69 -49.14
C LEU A 45 -18.22 41.29 -48.92
N LEU A 46 -19.08 40.30 -48.65
CA LEU A 46 -18.69 38.93 -48.31
C LEU A 46 -18.67 37.98 -49.52
N LYS A 47 -19.13 38.41 -50.70
CA LYS A 47 -19.23 37.56 -51.89
C LYS A 47 -17.88 37.10 -52.46
N ASP A 48 -16.80 37.84 -52.19
CA ASP A 48 -15.44 37.52 -52.68
C ASP A 48 -14.56 36.84 -51.60
N LEU A 49 -15.09 36.61 -50.39
CA LEU A 49 -14.37 35.91 -49.32
C LEU A 49 -14.60 34.40 -49.45
N LYS A 50 -13.50 33.67 -49.70
CA LYS A 50 -13.49 32.20 -49.70
C LYS A 50 -13.84 31.71 -48.29
N THR A 51 -14.93 30.97 -48.15
CA THR A 51 -15.33 30.37 -46.87
C THR A 51 -14.21 29.48 -46.34
N THR A 52 -13.55 29.89 -45.26
CA THR A 52 -12.70 29.01 -44.46
C THR A 52 -13.63 28.04 -43.75
N GLU A 53 -13.47 26.73 -43.95
CA GLU A 53 -14.18 25.74 -43.15
C GLU A 53 -13.85 25.96 -41.68
N GLU A 54 -14.83 26.38 -40.90
CA GLU A 54 -14.70 26.32 -39.45
C GLU A 54 -14.83 24.85 -39.02
N THR A 55 -13.72 24.33 -38.50
CA THR A 55 -13.61 22.96 -37.98
C THR A 55 -14.75 22.61 -37.01
N PRO A 56 -15.23 21.35 -37.00
CA PRO A 56 -16.42 20.96 -36.25
C PRO A 56 -16.33 21.31 -34.76
N ALA A 57 -17.37 21.98 -34.24
CA ALA A 57 -17.53 22.39 -32.84
C ALA A 57 -17.78 21.23 -31.85
N HIS A 58 -17.62 19.99 -32.28
CA HIS A 58 -17.88 18.81 -31.45
C HIS A 58 -16.58 18.12 -31.05
N SER A 59 -16.37 17.98 -29.74
CA SER A 59 -15.34 17.07 -29.24
C SER A 59 -15.62 15.66 -29.74
N PRO A 60 -14.66 14.99 -30.38
CA PRO A 60 -14.88 13.63 -30.87
C PRO A 60 -15.09 12.68 -29.68
N TRP A 61 -16.03 11.75 -29.83
CA TRP A 61 -16.51 10.90 -28.74
C TRP A 61 -15.41 10.05 -28.07
N TRP A 62 -14.35 9.70 -28.82
CA TRP A 62 -13.19 8.99 -28.29
C TRP A 62 -12.41 9.82 -27.26
N LEU A 63 -12.37 11.14 -27.42
CA LEU A 63 -11.72 12.05 -26.47
C LEU A 63 -12.51 12.11 -25.17
N THR A 64 -13.84 12.08 -25.25
CA THR A 64 -14.71 11.94 -24.08
C THR A 64 -14.49 10.58 -23.40
N ALA A 65 -14.43 9.49 -24.16
CA ALA A 65 -14.17 8.15 -23.61
C ALA A 65 -12.80 8.09 -22.91
N LEU A 66 -11.76 8.68 -23.48
CA LEU A 66 -10.44 8.77 -22.87
C LEU A 66 -10.46 9.59 -21.57
N ARG A 67 -11.19 10.72 -21.53
CA ARG A 67 -11.37 11.51 -20.30
C ARG A 67 -12.09 10.70 -19.21
N MET A 68 -13.12 9.95 -19.58
CA MET A 68 -13.83 9.06 -18.64
C MET A 68 -12.93 7.95 -18.11
N LEU A 69 -12.08 7.38 -18.97
CA LEU A 69 -11.09 6.38 -18.57
C LEU A 69 -10.06 6.97 -17.59
N LEU A 70 -9.52 8.16 -17.88
CA LEU A 70 -8.60 8.86 -16.99
C LEU A 70 -9.23 9.16 -15.63
N ALA A 71 -10.46 9.67 -15.62
CA ALA A 71 -11.21 9.90 -14.39
C ALA A 71 -11.43 8.60 -13.60
N ALA A 72 -11.77 7.50 -14.27
CA ALA A 72 -11.92 6.20 -13.64
C ALA A 72 -10.60 5.68 -13.04
N LEU A 73 -9.49 5.79 -13.77
CA LEU A 73 -8.15 5.42 -13.29
C LEU A 73 -7.73 6.25 -12.08
N LEU A 74 -8.02 7.56 -12.08
CA LEU A 74 -7.78 8.43 -10.93
C LEU A 74 -8.59 7.98 -9.72
N ILE A 75 -9.90 7.73 -9.88
CA ILE A 75 -10.76 7.24 -8.79
C ILE A 75 -10.23 5.89 -8.26
N LEU A 76 -9.84 4.98 -9.14
CA LEU A 76 -9.25 3.70 -8.75
C LEU A 76 -7.94 3.89 -7.99
N ALA A 77 -7.05 4.78 -8.44
CA ALA A 77 -5.81 5.09 -7.75
C ALA A 77 -6.06 5.69 -6.35
N LEU A 78 -7.02 6.63 -6.23
CA LEU A 78 -7.42 7.20 -4.94
C LEU A 78 -8.05 6.16 -4.00
N ALA A 79 -8.73 5.15 -4.54
CA ALA A 79 -9.27 4.05 -3.73
C ALA A 79 -8.19 3.15 -3.09
N ARG A 80 -6.90 3.37 -3.45
CA ARG A 80 -5.71 2.63 -3.01
C ARG A 80 -5.90 1.11 -3.18
N PRO A 81 -5.84 0.60 -4.43
CA PRO A 81 -6.00 -0.82 -4.70
C PRO A 81 -4.73 -1.55 -4.26
N VAL A 82 -4.90 -2.66 -3.54
CA VAL A 82 -3.82 -3.49 -3.01
C VAL A 82 -4.00 -4.90 -3.52
N LEU A 83 -2.93 -5.50 -4.05
CA LEU A 83 -2.91 -6.90 -4.46
C LEU A 83 -2.67 -7.79 -3.23
N ASN A 84 -3.45 -8.86 -3.08
CA ASN A 84 -3.39 -9.83 -1.99
C ASN A 84 -3.47 -9.20 -0.59
N PRO A 85 -4.56 -8.51 -0.24
CA PRO A 85 -4.71 -7.84 1.05
C PRO A 85 -4.64 -8.80 2.26
N ASP A 86 -4.94 -10.09 2.05
CA ASP A 86 -5.07 -11.06 3.13
C ASP A 86 -3.73 -11.67 3.58
N ARG A 87 -2.67 -11.60 2.77
CA ARG A 87 -1.37 -12.23 3.12
C ARG A 87 -0.67 -11.55 4.29
N GLN A 88 -1.09 -10.34 4.67
CA GLN A 88 -0.49 -9.56 5.77
C GLN A 88 -1.57 -8.82 6.58
N SER A 89 -2.77 -9.41 6.69
CA SER A 89 -3.84 -8.87 7.55
C SER A 89 -3.46 -9.07 9.01
N PHE A 90 -2.89 -8.05 9.63
CA PHE A 90 -2.62 -8.03 11.06
C PHE A 90 -3.92 -7.79 11.83
N THR A 91 -4.42 -8.79 12.55
CA THR A 91 -5.52 -8.61 13.49
C THR A 91 -5.02 -7.93 14.76
N GLY A 92 -5.86 -7.08 15.35
CA GLY A 92 -5.53 -6.32 16.55
C GLY A 92 -5.12 -4.86 16.29
N SER A 93 -4.97 -4.09 17.36
CA SER A 93 -4.64 -2.65 17.32
C SER A 93 -3.31 -2.30 18.01
N GLY A 94 -2.59 -3.29 18.54
CA GLY A 94 -1.31 -3.07 19.24
C GLY A 94 -0.16 -2.69 18.29
N PRO A 95 1.08 -2.61 18.76
CA PRO A 95 2.24 -2.37 17.89
C PRO A 95 2.51 -3.55 16.94
N LEU A 96 3.17 -3.29 15.81
CA LEU A 96 3.66 -4.33 14.89
C LEU A 96 5.10 -4.70 15.26
N LEU A 97 5.34 -5.95 15.65
CA LEU A 97 6.67 -6.52 15.85
C LEU A 97 7.09 -7.27 14.58
N ILE A 98 8.13 -6.80 13.90
CA ILE A 98 8.71 -7.47 12.73
C ILE A 98 10.00 -8.16 13.17
N VAL A 99 9.94 -9.48 13.26
CA VAL A 99 11.09 -10.35 13.51
C VAL A 99 11.71 -10.74 12.17
N ILE A 100 13.00 -10.53 12.01
CA ILE A 100 13.68 -10.65 10.71
C ILE A 100 14.81 -11.65 10.84
N ASP A 101 14.69 -12.80 10.18
CA ASP A 101 15.85 -13.67 9.99
C ASP A 101 16.80 -13.00 9.00
N ASN A 102 17.87 -12.41 9.52
CA ASN A 102 18.92 -11.76 8.73
C ASN A 102 20.27 -12.50 8.82
N GLY A 103 20.25 -13.81 9.06
CA GLY A 103 21.43 -14.67 8.98
C GLY A 103 21.83 -15.03 7.54
N TRP A 104 22.86 -15.86 7.41
CA TRP A 104 23.45 -16.23 6.11
C TRP A 104 22.44 -16.87 5.15
N ALA A 105 21.51 -17.67 5.67
CA ALA A 105 20.50 -18.38 4.88
C ALA A 105 19.51 -17.42 4.21
N SER A 106 19.31 -16.23 4.78
CA SER A 106 18.45 -15.20 4.20
C SER A 106 19.09 -14.43 3.06
N ALA A 107 20.40 -14.52 2.85
CA ALA A 107 21.12 -13.70 1.88
C ALA A 107 20.60 -13.89 0.43
N ALA A 108 20.29 -15.13 0.04
CA ALA A 108 19.84 -15.45 -1.32
C ALA A 108 18.52 -14.76 -1.71
N HIS A 109 17.61 -14.57 -0.74
CA HIS A 109 16.29 -13.98 -0.95
C HIS A 109 16.12 -12.66 -0.16
N TRP A 110 17.21 -11.92 0.07
CA TRP A 110 17.18 -10.70 0.87
C TRP A 110 16.31 -9.60 0.25
N ALA A 111 16.33 -9.47 -1.08
CA ALA A 111 15.52 -8.48 -1.79
C ALA A 111 14.01 -8.71 -1.58
N GLU A 112 13.55 -9.96 -1.68
CA GLU A 112 12.15 -10.34 -1.45
C GLU A 112 11.74 -10.09 0.01
N ARG A 113 12.62 -10.36 0.98
CA ARG A 113 12.36 -10.02 2.39
C ARG A 113 12.26 -8.52 2.61
N ARG A 114 13.15 -7.72 2.00
CA ARG A 114 13.05 -6.26 2.08
C ARG A 114 11.71 -5.76 1.54
N GLU A 115 11.26 -6.27 0.41
CA GLU A 115 9.94 -5.93 -0.14
C GLU A 115 8.80 -6.31 0.81
N ALA A 116 8.87 -7.48 1.44
CA ALA A 116 7.88 -7.91 2.44
C ALA A 116 7.87 -7.01 3.68
N ILE A 117 9.05 -6.57 4.17
CA ILE A 117 9.17 -5.64 5.30
C ILE A 117 8.57 -4.28 4.95
N GLU A 118 8.90 -3.72 3.78
CA GLU A 118 8.35 -2.44 3.32
C GLU A 118 6.82 -2.50 3.19
N GLY A 119 6.28 -3.59 2.66
CA GLY A 119 4.83 -3.82 2.60
C GLY A 119 4.17 -3.83 3.98
N ALA A 120 4.82 -4.47 4.96
CA ALA A 120 4.34 -4.48 6.35
C ALA A 120 4.42 -3.09 7.00
N ILE A 121 5.46 -2.30 6.70
CA ILE A 121 5.59 -0.91 7.16
C ILE A 121 4.48 -0.02 6.58
N ASP A 122 4.21 -0.11 5.28
CA ASP A 122 3.14 0.66 4.63
C ASP A 122 1.76 0.34 5.19
N ARG A 123 1.55 -0.92 5.60
CA ARG A 123 0.34 -1.38 6.27
C ARG A 123 0.22 -0.75 7.66
N ALA A 124 1.26 -0.89 8.49
CA ALA A 124 1.31 -0.28 9.81
C ALA A 124 1.12 1.24 9.76
N ALA A 125 1.68 1.91 8.73
CA ALA A 125 1.49 3.33 8.50
C ALA A 125 0.02 3.68 8.20
N SER A 126 -0.65 2.88 7.37
CA SER A 126 -2.05 3.09 7.03
C SER A 126 -2.98 2.87 8.23
N ASP A 127 -2.60 1.97 9.15
CA ASP A 127 -3.34 1.67 10.37
C ASP A 127 -2.92 2.56 11.57
N GLY A 128 -1.93 3.45 11.40
CA GLY A 128 -1.45 4.38 12.43
C GLY A 128 -0.67 3.73 13.58
N ARG A 129 -0.03 2.59 13.31
CA ARG A 129 0.62 1.73 14.32
C ARG A 129 2.12 1.99 14.39
N THR A 130 2.69 1.87 15.60
CA THR A 130 4.15 1.87 15.82
C THR A 130 4.74 0.52 15.46
N ILE A 131 6.01 0.50 15.05
CA ILE A 131 6.71 -0.68 14.56
C ILE A 131 7.95 -0.95 15.43
N MET A 132 8.17 -2.20 15.80
CA MET A 132 9.41 -2.66 16.43
C MET A 132 10.10 -3.65 15.51
N LEU A 133 11.42 -3.52 15.34
CA LEU A 133 12.24 -4.37 14.51
C LEU A 133 13.10 -5.26 15.40
N ALA A 134 13.10 -6.57 15.14
CA ALA A 134 13.86 -7.56 15.88
C ALA A 134 14.66 -8.45 14.91
N PRO A 135 15.87 -8.02 14.50
CA PRO A 135 16.78 -8.86 13.72
C PRO A 135 17.23 -10.05 14.57
N THR A 136 17.32 -11.24 13.97
CA THR A 136 17.75 -12.45 14.71
C THR A 136 19.26 -12.69 14.67
N ALA A 137 20.02 -11.94 13.86
CA ALA A 137 21.48 -12.05 13.86
C ALA A 137 22.08 -11.65 15.23
N PRO A 138 23.11 -12.37 15.71
CA PRO A 138 23.71 -12.12 17.02
C PRO A 138 24.20 -10.67 17.20
N GLY A 139 23.97 -10.11 18.39
CA GLY A 139 24.47 -8.78 18.77
C GLY A 139 23.69 -7.60 18.20
N GLN A 140 22.59 -7.84 17.47
CA GLN A 140 21.69 -6.78 17.01
C GLN A 140 20.58 -6.54 18.05
N PRO A 141 20.39 -5.29 18.53
CA PRO A 141 19.35 -4.99 19.50
C PRO A 141 17.96 -4.96 18.83
N VAL A 142 16.94 -5.33 19.62
CA VAL A 142 15.54 -5.02 19.29
C VAL A 142 15.37 -3.51 19.32
N SER A 143 14.68 -2.95 18.33
CA SER A 143 14.44 -1.50 18.30
C SER A 143 13.38 -1.09 19.31
N ASP A 144 13.50 0.12 19.83
CA ASP A 144 12.37 0.81 20.46
C ASP A 144 11.20 0.97 19.47
N PRO A 145 9.97 1.28 19.93
CA PRO A 145 8.85 1.58 19.04
C PRO A 145 9.16 2.75 18.10
N LEU A 146 9.18 2.48 16.80
CA LEU A 146 9.48 3.41 15.73
C LEU A 146 8.20 3.89 15.03
N SER A 147 8.25 5.11 14.48
CA SER A 147 7.31 5.50 13.44
C SER A 147 7.56 4.71 12.14
N PRO A 148 6.57 4.62 11.23
CA PRO A 148 6.78 3.94 9.94
C PRO A 148 7.96 4.49 9.13
N ASP A 149 8.19 5.80 9.16
CA ASP A 149 9.31 6.41 8.43
C ASP A 149 10.66 6.07 9.07
N GLN A 150 10.75 6.07 10.41
CA GLN A 150 11.95 5.64 11.14
C GLN A 150 12.25 4.15 10.92
N ALA A 151 11.21 3.31 10.89
CA ALA A 151 11.35 1.89 10.58
C ALA A 151 11.94 1.68 9.18
N ARG A 152 11.47 2.45 8.19
CA ARG A 152 12.00 2.40 6.81
C ARG A 152 13.48 2.77 6.73
N GLU A 153 13.88 3.84 7.43
CA GLU A 153 15.30 4.22 7.52
C GLU A 153 16.15 3.10 8.15
N ARG A 154 15.67 2.49 9.24
CA ARG A 154 16.37 1.41 9.94
C ARG A 154 16.50 0.15 9.08
N VAL A 155 15.45 -0.22 8.36
CA VAL A 155 15.44 -1.34 7.39
C VAL A 155 16.36 -1.04 6.21
N GLY A 156 16.45 0.23 5.80
CA GLY A 156 17.44 0.73 4.84
C GLY A 156 18.86 0.26 5.15
N GLY A 157 19.26 0.31 6.42
CA GLY A 157 20.57 -0.10 6.90
C GLY A 157 20.73 -1.59 7.26
N LEU A 158 19.68 -2.42 7.14
CA LEU A 158 19.79 -3.84 7.40
C LEU A 158 20.42 -4.59 6.22
N SER A 159 21.34 -5.49 6.55
CA SER A 159 21.98 -6.42 5.64
C SER A 159 21.93 -7.85 6.19
N PRO A 160 22.01 -8.87 5.32
CA PRO A 160 22.23 -10.23 5.77
C PRO A 160 23.63 -10.35 6.38
N GLU A 161 23.71 -11.02 7.52
CA GLU A 161 24.93 -11.26 8.29
C GLU A 161 25.49 -12.66 7.99
N PRO A 162 26.81 -12.88 8.11
CA PRO A 162 27.44 -14.17 7.81
C PRO A 162 27.27 -15.23 8.93
N TYR A 163 26.33 -15.03 9.86
CA TYR A 163 26.09 -15.88 11.02
C TYR A 163 24.74 -16.58 10.94
N ALA A 164 24.57 -17.66 11.71
CA ALA A 164 23.25 -18.26 11.93
C ALA A 164 22.40 -17.34 12.84
N PRO A 165 21.06 -17.35 12.70
CA PRO A 165 20.19 -16.60 13.59
C PRO A 165 20.28 -17.13 15.03
N ASP A 166 20.26 -16.25 16.02
CA ASP A 166 20.21 -16.58 17.44
C ASP A 166 18.81 -16.28 17.99
N ARG A 167 17.87 -17.16 17.61
CA ARG A 167 16.45 -17.01 17.98
C ARG A 167 16.25 -17.20 19.48
N THR A 168 17.07 -18.04 20.12
CA THR A 168 17.04 -18.27 21.57
C THR A 168 17.42 -17.02 22.37
N ALA A 169 18.51 -16.33 22.03
CA ALA A 169 18.88 -15.09 22.72
C ALA A 169 17.86 -13.96 22.45
N LEU A 170 17.33 -13.90 21.23
CA LEU A 170 16.27 -12.95 20.90
C LEU A 170 14.98 -13.23 21.68
N ALA A 171 14.56 -14.49 21.81
CA ALA A 171 13.40 -14.88 22.60
C ALA A 171 13.50 -14.38 24.05
N ALA A 172 14.65 -14.61 24.68
CA ALA A 172 14.91 -14.15 26.05
C ALA A 172 14.88 -12.62 26.17
N THR A 173 15.38 -11.91 25.15
CA THR A 173 15.35 -10.44 25.10
C THR A 173 13.92 -9.94 24.95
N LEU A 174 13.15 -10.51 24.03
CA LEU A 174 11.74 -10.16 23.81
C LEU A 174 10.90 -10.44 25.06
N GLU A 175 11.08 -11.60 25.71
CA GLU A 175 10.39 -11.91 26.96
C GLU A 175 10.73 -10.91 28.07
N LYS A 176 11.98 -10.44 28.15
CA LYS A 176 12.39 -9.46 29.15
C LYS A 176 11.86 -8.06 28.87
N GLU A 177 11.96 -7.59 27.63
CA GLU A 177 11.64 -6.21 27.25
C GLU A 177 10.14 -5.99 27.02
N LEU A 178 9.43 -7.03 26.59
CA LEU A 178 8.01 -7.01 26.28
C LEU A 178 7.17 -7.76 27.34
N ALA A 179 7.79 -8.25 28.41
CA ALA A 179 7.11 -8.87 29.55
C ALA A 179 5.89 -8.03 30.00
N GLY A 180 4.71 -8.66 29.97
CA GLY A 180 3.46 -8.04 30.42
C GLY A 180 2.79 -7.11 29.42
N LYS A 181 3.35 -6.90 28.22
CA LYS A 181 2.68 -6.26 27.10
C LYS A 181 2.19 -7.34 26.14
N THR A 182 0.88 -7.45 25.96
CA THR A 182 0.24 -8.39 25.04
C THR A 182 -0.35 -7.66 23.84
N ASP A 183 -0.91 -8.40 22.88
CA ASP A 183 -1.68 -7.86 21.75
C ASP A 183 -0.84 -7.20 20.65
N TYR A 184 0.43 -7.62 20.53
CA TYR A 184 1.26 -7.30 19.37
C TYR A 184 0.74 -8.02 18.12
N SER A 185 0.79 -7.36 16.97
CA SER A 185 0.82 -8.13 15.73
C SER A 185 2.26 -8.50 15.46
N VAL A 186 2.56 -9.79 15.39
CA VAL A 186 3.90 -10.31 15.18
C VAL A 186 4.00 -10.87 13.75
N LEU A 187 4.96 -10.34 12.99
CA LEU A 187 5.36 -10.85 11.69
C LEU A 187 6.77 -11.43 11.82
N TRP A 188 6.93 -12.73 11.59
CA TRP A 188 8.25 -13.36 11.59
C TRP A 188 8.65 -13.75 10.17
N LEU A 189 9.61 -13.02 9.61
CA LEU A 189 10.17 -13.34 8.30
C LEU A 189 11.26 -14.40 8.46
N SER A 190 10.86 -15.66 8.40
CA SER A 190 11.77 -16.79 8.58
C SER A 190 12.67 -17.03 7.36
N ASP A 191 13.86 -17.59 7.60
CA ASP A 191 14.71 -18.16 6.55
C ASP A 191 14.29 -19.56 6.07
N GLY A 192 13.29 -20.17 6.73
CA GLY A 192 12.76 -21.48 6.40
C GLY A 192 13.62 -22.65 6.88
N LEU A 193 14.70 -22.38 7.63
CA LEU A 193 15.55 -23.39 8.23
C LEU A 193 15.24 -23.53 9.72
N ASP A 194 15.22 -24.77 10.20
CA ASP A 194 15.18 -25.06 11.63
C ASP A 194 16.60 -25.28 12.15
N TYR A 195 16.99 -24.45 13.11
CA TYR A 195 18.28 -24.53 13.80
C TYR A 195 18.17 -25.30 15.14
N GLY A 196 17.02 -25.93 15.39
CA GLY A 196 16.72 -26.69 16.61
C GLY A 196 15.91 -25.91 17.65
N ASP A 197 15.63 -24.62 17.38
CA ASP A 197 14.91 -23.71 18.27
C ASP A 197 13.68 -23.06 17.61
N GLY A 198 13.33 -23.43 16.37
CA GLY A 198 12.24 -22.80 15.62
C GLY A 198 10.87 -22.92 16.29
N GLU A 199 10.51 -24.10 16.80
CA GLU A 199 9.21 -24.34 17.46
C GLU A 199 9.11 -23.57 18.79
N ALA A 200 10.18 -23.61 19.60
CA ALA A 200 10.24 -22.87 20.86
C ALA A 200 10.13 -21.36 20.62
N PHE A 201 10.84 -20.84 19.61
CA PHE A 201 10.80 -19.44 19.21
C PHE A 201 9.41 -19.00 18.75
N ALA A 202 8.78 -19.79 17.87
CA ALA A 202 7.40 -19.54 17.44
C ALA A 202 6.43 -19.51 18.62
N GLY A 203 6.62 -20.40 19.61
CA GLY A 203 5.86 -20.40 20.85
C GLY A 203 6.00 -19.11 21.67
N THR A 204 7.21 -18.56 21.78
CA THR A 204 7.45 -17.26 22.44
C THR A 204 6.79 -16.11 21.67
N LEU A 205 6.90 -16.08 20.34
CA LEU A 205 6.25 -15.07 19.50
C LEU A 205 4.72 -15.14 19.58
N ALA A 206 4.14 -16.34 19.60
CA ALA A 206 2.70 -16.54 19.76
C ALA A 206 2.19 -16.02 21.11
N LYS A 207 2.97 -16.16 22.19
CA LYS A 207 2.62 -15.58 23.51
C LYS A 207 2.60 -14.05 23.48
N LEU A 208 3.51 -13.42 22.74
CA LEU A 208 3.55 -11.96 22.58
C LEU A 208 2.36 -11.44 21.76
N ALA A 209 1.92 -12.21 20.76
CA ALA A 209 0.71 -11.89 20.01
C ALA A 209 -0.55 -11.91 20.90
N GLY A 210 -0.58 -12.80 21.90
CA GLY A 210 -1.71 -12.89 22.82
C GLY A 210 -3.00 -13.36 22.13
N SER A 211 -4.16 -13.00 22.68
CA SER A 211 -5.47 -13.43 22.15
C SER A 211 -6.07 -12.50 21.11
N THR A 212 -5.65 -11.22 21.07
CA THR A 212 -6.19 -10.24 20.11
C THR A 212 -5.20 -9.81 19.04
N GLY A 213 -3.90 -10.08 19.24
CA GLY A 213 -2.88 -9.88 18.21
C GLY A 213 -2.92 -10.96 17.13
N SER A 214 -2.00 -10.85 16.18
CA SER A 214 -1.86 -11.79 15.06
C SER A 214 -0.45 -12.33 15.02
N PHE A 215 -0.28 -13.61 14.68
CA PHE A 215 1.03 -14.19 14.41
C PHE A 215 1.05 -14.70 12.97
N ALA A 216 2.04 -14.24 12.19
CA ALA A 216 2.28 -14.68 10.82
C ALA A 216 3.78 -15.00 10.64
N VAL A 217 4.06 -16.04 9.84
CA VAL A 217 5.41 -16.50 9.46
C VAL A 217 5.53 -16.47 7.94
#